data_AF-A0A9D7MX06-F1
#
_entry.id   AF-A0A9D7MX06-F1
#
_cell.length_a   1.000
_cell.length_b   1.000
_cell.length_c   1.000
_cell.angle_alpha   90.00
_cell.angle_beta   90.00
_cell.angle_gamma   90.00
#
_symmetry.space_group_name_H-M   'P 1'
#
loop_
_entity.id
_entity.type
_entity.pdbx_description
1 polymer ?
#
loop_
_entity_poly.entity_id
_entity_poly.type
_entity_poly.pdbx_seq_one_letter_code
_entity_poly.pdbx_strand_id
1 'polypeptide(L)' 'MNLVDNVTVLQTVTTLDLDAERVLNAAIEAKPKCAIVIGEDADGGLYFASSVSDGGTVLWWMEKAKRALMEISE' A
#
# COMPACT_ATOMS: atom_id res chain seq x y z
N MET A 1 2.31 -5.05 15.83
CA MET A 1 1.81 -4.09 16.85
C MET A 1 2.99 -3.49 17.58
N ASN A 2 3.92 -2.92 16.81
CA ASN A 2 4.91 -2.01 17.39
C ASN A 2 4.21 -0.67 17.63
N LEU A 3 4.07 -0.35 18.91
CA LEU A 3 3.65 0.94 19.42
C LEU A 3 4.83 1.91 19.22
N VAL A 4 4.61 2.97 18.44
CA VAL A 4 5.33 4.23 18.69
C VAL A 4 4.69 4.82 19.94
N ASP A 5 5.48 5.08 20.98
CA ASP A 5 5.13 5.28 22.41
C ASP A 5 3.92 6.18 22.75
N ASN A 6 3.40 6.99 21.83
CA ASN A 6 2.27 7.90 22.05
C ASN A 6 1.28 8.01 20.87
N VAL A 7 1.33 7.10 19.88
CA VAL A 7 0.47 7.18 18.69
C VAL A 7 -0.37 5.91 18.54
N THR A 8 -1.69 6.04 18.69
CA THR A 8 -2.65 4.98 18.37
C THR A 8 -2.99 5.03 16.88
N VAL A 9 -2.64 3.98 16.14
CA VAL A 9 -3.02 3.86 14.72
C VAL A 9 -4.49 3.44 14.63
N LEU A 10 -5.34 4.36 14.16
CA LEU A 10 -6.75 4.07 13.89
C LEU A 10 -6.88 3.30 12.56
N GLN A 11 -7.54 2.15 12.59
CA GLN A 11 -7.87 1.37 11.39
C GLN A 11 -9.21 1.82 10.79
N THR A 12 -9.34 3.12 10.52
CA THR A 12 -10.52 3.70 9.89
C THR A 12 -10.17 4.24 8.51
N VAL A 13 -11.17 4.34 7.64
CA VAL A 13 -11.06 5.14 6.42
C VAL A 13 -10.86 6.60 6.84
N THR A 14 -9.82 7.24 6.32
CA THR A 14 -9.44 8.63 6.62
C THR A 14 -9.37 9.44 5.34
N THR A 15 -9.73 10.72 5.43
CA THR A 15 -9.58 11.70 4.34
C THR A 15 -8.22 12.39 4.35
N LEU A 16 -7.43 12.19 5.40
CA LEU A 16 -6.06 12.70 5.52
C LEU A 16 -5.06 11.68 4.98
N ASP A 17 -4.13 12.15 4.16
CA ASP A 17 -3.03 11.36 3.63
C ASP A 17 -2.13 10.84 4.77
N LEU A 18 -1.65 9.60 4.61
CA LEU A 18 -0.71 8.97 5.53
C LEU A 18 0.69 8.98 4.93
N ASP A 19 1.71 9.17 5.75
CA ASP A 19 3.10 9.03 5.32
C ASP A 19 3.34 7.65 4.68
N ALA A 20 3.97 7.63 3.51
CA ALA A 20 4.26 6.41 2.77
C ALA A 20 5.04 5.38 3.62
N GLU A 21 5.97 5.84 4.46
CA GLU A 21 6.72 4.99 5.38
C GLU A 21 5.79 4.23 6.36
N ARG A 22 4.75 4.88 6.88
CA ARG A 22 3.79 4.24 7.79
C ARG A 22 2.97 3.16 7.08
N VAL A 23 2.58 3.43 5.84
CA VAL A 23 1.85 2.45 5.00
C VAL A 23 2.73 1.24 4.69
N LEU A 24 3.99 1.46 4.32
CA LEU A 24 4.95 0.39 4.04
C LEU A 24 5.27 -0.44 5.29
N ASN A 25 5.48 0.19 6.45
CA ASN A 25 5.71 -0.51 7.71
C ASN A 25 4.50 -1.36 8.12
N ALA A 26 3.28 -0.86 7.93
CA ALA A 26 2.05 -1.62 8.17
C ALA A 26 1.95 -2.82 7.22
N ALA A 27 2.33 -2.66 5.95
CA ALA A 27 2.37 -3.77 4.99
C ALA A 27 3.40 -4.84 5.40
N ILE A 28 4.58 -4.44 5.91
CA ILE A 28 5.59 -5.38 6.43
C ILE A 28 5.03 -6.18 7.62
N GLU A 29 4.35 -5.51 8.56
CA GLU A 29 3.72 -6.20 9.70
C GLU A 29 2.63 -7.20 9.26
N ALA A 30 1.89 -6.89 8.19
CA ALA A 30 0.86 -7.77 7.61
C ALA A 30 1.41 -9.01 6.89
N LYS A 31 2.73 -9.07 6.64
CA LYS A 31 3.44 -10.20 6.00
C LYS A 31 2.73 -10.72 4.73
N PRO A 32 2.47 -9.86 3.73
CA PRO A 32 1.83 -10.28 2.49
C PRO A 32 2.70 -11.28 1.73
N LYS A 33 2.06 -12.23 1.06
CA LYS A 33 2.76 -13.21 0.20
C LYS A 33 3.37 -12.58 -1.05
N CYS A 34 2.80 -11.47 -1.51
CA CYS A 34 3.27 -10.69 -2.64
C CYS A 34 3.01 -9.20 -2.36
N ALA A 35 3.95 -8.36 -2.77
CA ALA A 35 3.84 -6.91 -2.63
C ALA A 35 4.11 -6.24 -3.98
N ILE A 36 3.25 -5.28 -4.32
CA ILE A 36 3.41 -4.38 -5.47
C ILE A 36 3.33 -2.97 -4.88
N VAL A 37 4.37 -2.18 -5.07
CA VAL A 37 4.49 -0.82 -4.57
C VAL A 37 4.44 0.12 -5.76
N ILE A 38 3.49 1.06 -5.71
CA ILE A 38 3.28 2.10 -6.71
C ILE A 38 3.23 3.41 -5.95
N GLY A 39 4.01 4.39 -6.36
CA GLY A 39 4.05 5.70 -5.73
C GLY A 39 4.91 6.68 -6.51
N GLU A 40 5.35 7.72 -5.82
CA GLU A 40 6.28 8.72 -6.34
C GLU A 40 7.65 8.55 -5.68
N ASP A 41 8.71 8.73 -6.45
CA ASP A 41 10.09 8.80 -5.93
C ASP A 41 10.40 10.21 -5.38
N ALA A 42 11.63 10.40 -4.89
CA ALA A 42 12.05 11.68 -4.29
C ALA A 42 12.07 12.85 -5.29
N ASP A 43 12.09 12.56 -6.59
CA ASP A 43 12.10 13.52 -7.69
C ASP A 43 10.69 13.73 -8.30
N GLY A 44 9.65 13.09 -7.72
CA GLY A 44 8.28 13.12 -8.23
C GLY A 44 8.05 12.21 -9.46
N GLY A 45 8.99 11.34 -9.77
CA GLY A 45 8.87 10.32 -10.80
C GLY A 45 8.05 9.12 -10.34
N LEU A 46 7.56 8.32 -11.29
CA LEU A 46 6.83 7.10 -10.98
C LEU A 46 7.77 6.06 -10.35
N TYR A 47 7.55 5.76 -9.07
CA TYR A 47 8.17 4.62 -8.40
C TYR A 47 7.32 3.37 -8.56
N PHE A 48 7.90 2.31 -9.11
CA PHE A 48 7.26 1.01 -9.28
C PHE A 48 8.21 -0.12 -8.88
N ALA A 49 7.77 -0.96 -7.93
CA ALA A 49 8.51 -2.15 -7.51
C ALA A 49 7.56 -3.32 -7.26
N SER A 50 7.99 -4.54 -7.59
CA SER A 50 7.21 -5.76 -7.33
C SER A 50 8.09 -6.86 -6.76
N SER A 51 7.52 -7.63 -5.82
CA SER A 51 8.13 -8.87 -5.33
C SER A 51 7.90 -10.06 -6.27
N VAL A 52 7.17 -9.86 -7.39
CA VAL A 52 6.82 -10.90 -8.36
C VAL A 52 7.40 -10.53 -9.71
N SER A 53 8.10 -11.48 -10.34
CA SER A 53 8.72 -11.26 -11.66
C SER A 53 7.75 -11.39 -12.83
N ASP A 54 6.62 -12.06 -12.64
CA ASP A 54 5.61 -12.25 -13.68
C ASP A 54 4.70 -11.01 -13.81
N GLY A 55 4.84 -10.30 -14.92
CA GLY A 55 4.06 -9.09 -15.22
C GLY A 55 2.56 -9.36 -15.34
N GLY A 56 2.15 -10.54 -15.81
CA GLY A 56 0.72 -10.89 -15.91
C GLY A 56 0.06 -10.97 -14.52
N THR A 57 0.73 -11.59 -13.57
CA THR A 57 0.31 -11.64 -12.17
C THR A 57 0.24 -10.24 -11.55
N VAL A 58 1.23 -9.39 -11.83
CA VAL A 58 1.24 -8.01 -11.31
C VAL A 58 0.07 -7.19 -11.84
N LEU A 59 -0.21 -7.25 -13.15
CA LEU A 59 -1.35 -6.59 -13.77
C LEU A 59 -2.68 -7.06 -13.16
N TRP A 60 -2.83 -8.36 -12.94
CA TRP A 60 -4.04 -8.90 -12.31
C TRP A 60 -4.27 -8.37 -10.89
N TRP A 61 -3.20 -8.26 -10.09
CA TRP A 61 -3.30 -7.67 -8.76
C TRP A 61 -3.66 -6.18 -8.80
N MET A 62 -3.19 -5.44 -9.80
CA MET A 62 -3.59 -4.04 -10.00
C MET A 62 -5.09 -3.92 -10.31
N GLU A 63 -5.64 -4.79 -11.17
CA GLU A 63 -7.08 -4.80 -11.46
C GLU A 63 -7.91 -5.15 -10.23
N LYS A 64 -7.46 -6.11 -9.41
CA LYS A 64 -8.11 -6.44 -8.14
C LYS A 64 -8.10 -5.27 -7.16
N ALA A 65 -6.96 -4.59 -7.01
CA ALA A 65 -6.84 -3.45 -6.12
C ALA A 65 -7.74 -2.29 -6.57
N LYS A 66 -7.77 -2.01 -7.88
CA LYS A 66 -8.66 -1.01 -8.48
C LYS A 66 -10.13 -1.33 -8.22
N ARG A 67 -10.55 -2.59 -8.38
CA ARG A 67 -11.91 -3.01 -8.05
C ARG A 67 -12.24 -2.78 -6.58
N ALA A 68 -11.35 -3.17 -5.66
CA ALA A 68 -11.56 -2.96 -4.23
C ALA A 68 -11.71 -1.47 -3.89
N LEU A 69 -10.93 -0.59 -4.55
CA LEU A 69 -11.07 0.86 -4.38
C LEU A 69 -12.44 1.36 -4.85
N MET A 70 -12.95 0.86 -5.97
CA MET A 70 -14.29 1.22 -6.47
C MET A 70 -15.40 0.75 -5.53
N GLU A 71 -15.22 -0.38 -4.84
CA GLU A 71 -16.19 -0.90 -3.86
C GLU A 71 -16.18 -0.11 -2.53
N ILE A 72 -15.11 0.63 -2.22
CA ILE A 72 -15.01 1.49 -1.01
C ILE A 72 -15.64 2.87 -1.24
N SER A 73 -15.93 3.26 -2.48
CA SER A 73 -16.45 4.57 -2.87
C SER A 73 -17.96 4.77 -2.62
N GLU A 74 -18.62 3.95 -1.79
CA GLU A 74 -20.02 4.11 -1.37
C GLU A 74 -20.17 4.28 0.15
#